data_AF-A0A9N8EN14-F1
#
_entry.id   AF-A0A9N8EN14-F1
#
_cell.length_a   1.000
_cell.length_b   1.000
_cell.length_c   1.000
_cell.angle_alpha   90.00
_cell.angle_beta   90.00
_cell.angle_gamma   90.00
#
_symmetry.space_group_name_H-M   'P 1'
#
loop_
_entity.id
_entity.type
_entity.pdbx_description
1 polymer ?
#
loop_
_entity_poly.entity_id
_entity_poly.type
_entity_poly.pdbx_seq_one_letter_code
_entity_poly.pdbx_strand_id
1 'polypeptide(L)'
;MAKQRKKKTTAQTPWAQSKAKKLLKDDIITGRVTVDMMPADVFVMRPEFAEYGKSRFGPNLRNLQKAIARDYNRMSKDCEYFGNDMSVLLEQRKDNPPIKRSWHTSEAKTLLQEDIDNGVHLSIDPETGTKIEPKAIYQLRPEYREFSLKVFRNHIYQEVKRREKMESKH
;
A
#
# COMPACT_ATOMS: atom_id res chain seq x y z
N MET A 1 45.19 44.99 -21.18
CA MET A 1 44.29 43.85 -21.48
C MET A 1 43.68 43.34 -20.18
N ALA A 2 42.38 43.52 -19.98
CA ALA A 2 41.70 43.22 -18.72
C ALA A 2 41.42 41.71 -18.57
N LYS A 3 41.95 41.11 -17.50
CA LYS A 3 41.65 39.73 -17.06
C LYS A 3 40.18 39.63 -16.68
N GLN A 4 39.38 38.93 -17.50
CA GLN A 4 38.01 38.60 -17.12
C GLN A 4 38.01 37.60 -15.95
N ARG A 5 37.42 38.03 -14.83
CA ARG A 5 37.13 37.20 -13.64
C ARG A 5 36.14 36.08 -14.02
N LYS A 6 36.55 34.82 -13.88
CA LYS A 6 35.63 33.67 -13.94
C LYS A 6 34.60 33.81 -12.81
N LYS A 7 33.32 33.97 -13.15
CA LYS A 7 32.21 33.94 -12.20
C LYS A 7 32.19 32.56 -11.52
N LYS A 8 32.14 32.53 -10.19
CA LYS A 8 31.94 31.31 -9.39
C LYS A 8 30.57 30.73 -9.74
N THR A 9 30.53 29.54 -10.34
CA THR A 9 29.31 28.77 -10.59
C THR A 9 28.72 28.30 -9.26
N THR A 10 27.45 28.62 -9.04
CA THR A 10 26.59 28.02 -8.01
C THR A 10 26.74 26.50 -8.03
N ALA A 11 26.88 25.87 -6.87
CA ALA A 11 27.08 24.43 -6.75
C ALA A 11 26.00 23.67 -7.52
N GLN A 12 26.39 22.99 -8.60
CA GLN A 12 25.49 22.22 -9.44
C GLN A 12 24.86 21.09 -8.62
N THR A 13 23.53 20.95 -8.69
CA THR A 13 22.83 19.84 -8.02
C THR A 13 23.38 18.51 -8.52
N PRO A 14 23.64 17.51 -7.65
CA PRO A 14 24.06 16.19 -8.12
C PRO A 14 23.04 15.55 -9.06
N TRP A 15 23.50 14.95 -10.17
CA TRP A 15 22.64 14.28 -11.16
C TRP A 15 21.61 13.34 -10.53
N ALA A 16 22.01 12.62 -9.48
CA ALA A 16 21.16 11.67 -8.75
C ALA A 16 19.86 12.28 -8.22
N GLN A 17 19.89 13.57 -7.85
CA GLN A 17 18.75 14.32 -7.29
C GLN A 17 18.19 15.36 -8.29
N SER A 18 18.74 15.43 -9.49
CA SER A 18 18.39 16.42 -10.49
C SER A 18 16.96 16.26 -11.02
N LYS A 19 16.33 17.40 -11.35
CA LYS A 19 15.07 17.43 -12.10
C LYS A 19 15.22 16.77 -13.47
N ALA A 20 16.37 16.96 -14.13
CA ALA A 20 16.71 16.36 -15.41
C ALA A 20 16.61 14.83 -15.39
N LYS A 21 17.18 14.17 -14.37
CA LYS A 21 17.09 12.71 -14.24
C LYS A 21 15.65 12.22 -14.05
N LYS A 22 14.84 12.94 -13.27
CA LYS A 22 13.42 12.60 -13.05
C LYS A 22 12.65 12.65 -14.36
N LEU A 23 12.74 13.78 -15.07
CA LEU A 23 12.10 13.95 -16.38
C LEU A 23 12.55 12.90 -17.40
N LEU A 24 13.85 12.61 -17.45
CA LEU A 24 14.37 11.59 -18.36
C LEU A 24 13.86 10.19 -18.01
N LYS A 25 13.73 9.87 -16.71
CA LYS A 25 13.14 8.61 -16.27
C LYS A 25 11.68 8.50 -16.73
N ASP A 26 10.91 9.57 -16.54
CA ASP A 26 9.50 9.61 -16.95
C ASP A 26 9.37 9.50 -18.48
N ASP A 27 10.24 10.17 -19.23
CA ASP A 27 10.26 10.10 -20.70
C ASP A 27 10.60 8.68 -21.20
N ILE A 28 11.48 7.95 -20.51
CA ILE A 28 11.79 6.55 -20.83
C ILE A 28 10.59 5.65 -20.50
N ILE A 29 9.97 5.83 -19.33
CA ILE A 29 8.83 5.01 -18.89
C ILE A 29 7.60 5.22 -19.78
N THR A 30 7.34 6.46 -20.18
CA THR A 30 6.22 6.82 -21.08
C THR A 30 6.50 6.50 -22.54
N GLY A 31 7.69 6.01 -22.89
CA GLY A 31 8.06 5.63 -24.26
C GLY A 31 8.40 6.82 -25.17
N ARG A 32 8.48 8.05 -24.64
CA ARG A 32 8.93 9.22 -25.40
C ARG A 32 10.42 9.12 -25.77
N VAL A 33 11.22 8.49 -24.92
CA VAL A 33 12.62 8.14 -25.18
C VAL A 33 12.75 6.63 -25.31
N THR A 34 13.05 6.15 -26.52
CA THR A 34 13.25 4.72 -26.78
C THR A 34 14.72 4.32 -26.57
N VAL A 35 14.98 3.01 -26.55
CA VAL A 35 16.34 2.47 -26.37
C VAL A 35 17.25 2.80 -27.56
N ASP A 36 16.67 2.91 -28.76
CA ASP A 36 17.40 3.13 -30.02
C ASP A 36 17.70 4.60 -30.30
N MET A 37 17.11 5.53 -29.54
CA MET A 37 17.33 6.96 -29.74
C MET A 37 18.78 7.35 -29.43
N MET A 38 19.36 8.18 -30.31
CA MET A 38 20.70 8.70 -30.11
C MET A 38 20.71 9.65 -28.91
N PRO A 39 21.71 9.55 -28.01
CA PRO A 39 21.79 10.43 -26.84
C PRO A 39 21.88 11.92 -27.19
N ALA A 40 22.38 12.26 -28.38
CA ALA A 40 22.43 13.63 -28.87
C ALA A 40 21.04 14.21 -29.14
N ASP A 41 20.12 13.40 -29.68
CA ASP A 41 18.76 13.84 -30.01
C ASP A 41 17.94 13.98 -28.73
N VAL A 42 18.05 13.00 -27.84
CA VAL A 42 17.40 13.03 -26.52
C VAL A 42 17.83 14.24 -25.69
N PHE A 43 19.10 14.64 -25.80
CA PHE A 43 19.64 15.81 -25.09
C PHE A 43 18.99 17.12 -25.53
N VAL A 44 18.57 17.25 -26.79
CA VAL A 44 17.95 18.46 -27.34
C VAL A 44 16.45 18.53 -27.04
N MET A 45 15.82 17.41 -26.65
CA MET A 45 14.37 17.37 -26.36
C MET A 45 13.94 18.27 -25.20
N ARG A 46 14.84 18.55 -24.24
CA ARG A 46 14.52 19.36 -23.06
C ARG A 46 15.69 20.27 -22.66
N PRO A 47 15.42 21.56 -22.39
CA PRO A 47 16.46 22.50 -21.96
C PRO A 47 17.09 22.10 -20.61
N GLU A 48 16.37 21.39 -19.75
CA GLU A 48 16.87 20.91 -18.45
C GLU A 48 18.05 19.94 -18.56
N PHE A 49 18.22 19.28 -19.70
CA PHE A 49 19.35 18.36 -19.93
C PHE A 49 20.67 19.11 -20.17
N ALA A 50 20.60 20.35 -20.67
CA ALA A 50 21.76 21.17 -20.98
C ALA A 50 22.64 21.45 -19.75
N GLU A 51 22.05 21.46 -18.55
CA GLU A 51 22.72 21.75 -17.28
C GLU A 51 23.90 20.79 -17.01
N TYR A 52 23.79 19.50 -17.38
CA TYR A 52 24.77 18.46 -17.02
C TYR A 52 25.85 18.20 -18.08
N GLY A 53 25.78 18.92 -19.21
CA GLY A 53 26.73 18.81 -20.31
C GLY A 53 26.58 17.53 -21.14
N LYS A 54 26.81 17.66 -22.46
CA LYS A 54 26.62 16.57 -23.44
C LYS A 54 27.51 15.35 -23.17
N SER A 55 28.71 15.55 -22.63
CA SER A 55 29.68 14.47 -22.36
C SER A 55 29.23 13.49 -21.29
N ARG A 56 28.49 13.96 -20.27
CA ARG A 56 27.97 13.13 -19.16
C ARG A 56 26.59 12.55 -19.46
N PHE A 57 25.83 13.19 -20.35
CA PHE A 57 24.47 12.79 -20.66
C PHE A 57 24.36 11.39 -21.27
N GLY A 58 25.20 11.05 -22.26
CA GLY A 58 25.17 9.74 -22.92
C GLY A 58 25.40 8.55 -21.98
N PRO A 59 26.44 8.56 -21.13
CA PRO A 59 26.60 7.56 -20.08
C PRO A 59 25.44 7.53 -19.08
N ASN A 60 24.93 8.69 -18.66
CA ASN A 60 23.81 8.79 -17.73
C ASN A 60 22.52 8.19 -18.28
N LEU A 61 22.20 8.45 -19.56
CA LEU A 61 21.05 7.89 -20.26
C LEU A 61 21.13 6.36 -20.30
N ARG A 62 22.26 5.82 -20.75
CA ARG A 62 22.49 4.36 -20.82
C ARG A 62 22.39 3.70 -19.45
N ASN A 63 22.97 4.31 -18.42
CA ASN A 63 22.88 3.79 -17.05
C ASN A 63 21.44 3.83 -16.51
N LEU A 64 20.67 4.87 -16.86
CA LEU A 64 19.28 4.99 -16.47
C LEU A 64 18.39 3.96 -17.16
N GLN A 65 18.56 3.75 -18.47
CA GLN A 65 17.89 2.68 -19.22
C GLN A 65 18.18 1.30 -18.62
N LYS A 66 19.45 1.00 -18.32
CA LYS A 66 19.85 -0.25 -17.63
C LYS A 66 19.24 -0.38 -16.24
N ALA A 67 19.13 0.71 -15.49
CA ALA A 67 18.50 0.68 -14.17
C ALA A 67 17.00 0.36 -14.28
N ILE A 68 16.29 1.03 -15.19
CA ILE A 68 14.86 0.79 -15.44
C ILE A 68 14.61 -0.64 -15.90
N ALA A 69 15.42 -1.16 -16.83
CA ALA A 69 15.29 -2.55 -17.30
C ALA A 69 15.51 -3.57 -16.17
N ARG A 70 16.47 -3.33 -15.27
CA ARG A 70 16.67 -4.18 -14.09
C ARG A 70 15.48 -4.12 -13.13
N ASP A 71 14.94 -2.94 -12.87
CA ASP A 71 13.78 -2.76 -12.00
C ASP A 71 12.55 -3.47 -12.59
N TYR A 72 12.34 -3.37 -13.91
CA TYR A 72 11.26 -4.08 -14.61
C TYR A 72 11.42 -5.60 -14.52
N ASN A 73 12.62 -6.13 -14.77
CA ASN A 73 12.88 -7.56 -14.66
C ASN A 73 12.67 -8.07 -13.23
N ARG A 74 13.04 -7.27 -12.22
CA ARG A 74 12.76 -7.60 -10.83
C ARG A 74 11.26 -7.63 -10.56
N MET A 75 10.53 -6.59 -10.98
CA MET A 75 9.08 -6.52 -10.84
C MET A 75 8.39 -7.74 -11.48
N SER A 76 8.79 -8.14 -12.70
CA SER A 76 8.25 -9.34 -13.37
C SER A 76 8.44 -10.60 -12.54
N LYS A 77 9.65 -10.83 -12.03
CA LYS A 77 9.96 -11.98 -11.17
C LYS A 77 9.18 -11.97 -9.86
N ASP A 78 9.07 -10.80 -9.23
CA ASP A 78 8.30 -10.65 -7.99
C ASP A 78 6.81 -10.96 -8.23
N CYS A 79 6.25 -10.56 -9.38
CA CYS A 79 4.89 -10.93 -9.79
C CYS A 79 4.73 -12.43 -10.04
N GLU A 80 5.69 -13.07 -10.70
CA GLU A 80 5.68 -14.52 -10.95
C GLU A 80 5.76 -15.32 -9.64
N TYR A 81 6.66 -14.95 -8.73
CA TYR A 81 6.78 -15.59 -7.42
C TYR A 81 5.53 -15.41 -6.57
N PHE A 82 4.95 -14.21 -6.55
CA PHE A 82 3.69 -13.98 -5.85
C PHE A 82 2.55 -14.85 -6.42
N GLY A 83 2.45 -14.96 -7.75
CA GLY A 83 1.46 -15.82 -8.40
C GLY A 83 1.62 -17.29 -8.02
N ASN A 84 2.85 -17.79 -8.03
CA ASN A 84 3.18 -19.16 -7.62
C ASN A 84 2.89 -19.41 -6.13
N ASP A 85 3.30 -18.52 -5.24
CA ASP A 85 3.04 -18.67 -3.80
C ASP A 85 1.53 -18.68 -3.53
N MET A 86 0.77 -17.82 -4.21
CA MET A 86 -0.68 -17.82 -4.12
C MET A 86 -1.30 -19.11 -4.65
N SER A 87 -0.83 -19.67 -5.76
CA SER A 87 -1.35 -20.94 -6.28
C SER A 87 -1.08 -22.09 -5.31
N VAL A 88 0.13 -22.17 -4.76
CA VAL A 88 0.50 -23.18 -3.75
C VAL A 88 -0.38 -23.05 -2.50
N LEU A 89 -0.57 -21.84 -1.98
CA LEU A 89 -1.43 -21.60 -0.81
C LEU A 89 -2.89 -21.97 -1.08
N LEU A 90 -3.40 -21.68 -2.27
CA LEU A 90 -4.77 -22.02 -2.64
C LEU A 90 -4.95 -23.53 -2.79
N GLU A 91 -3.99 -24.24 -3.38
CA GLU A 91 -4.00 -25.70 -3.48
C GLU A 91 -3.97 -26.36 -2.10
N GLN A 92 -3.06 -25.94 -1.22
CA GLN A 92 -2.98 -26.46 0.15
C GLN A 92 -4.28 -26.26 0.95
N ARG A 93 -4.98 -25.14 0.72
CA ARG A 93 -6.25 -24.84 1.38
C ARG A 93 -7.44 -25.65 0.85
N LYS A 94 -7.37 -26.21 -0.37
CA LYS A 94 -8.43 -27.09 -0.89
C LYS A 94 -8.51 -28.37 -0.08
N ASP A 95 -7.36 -28.98 0.21
CA ASP A 95 -7.29 -30.26 0.91
C ASP A 95 -7.38 -30.12 2.44
N ASN A 96 -6.99 -28.95 2.98
CA ASN A 96 -7.11 -28.64 4.39
C ASN A 96 -7.70 -27.23 4.58
N PRO A 97 -9.03 -27.08 4.45
CA PRO A 97 -9.67 -25.80 4.69
C PRO A 97 -9.42 -25.38 6.15
N PRO A 98 -9.20 -24.08 6.42
CA PRO A 98 -9.04 -23.63 7.80
C PRO A 98 -10.25 -24.07 8.62
N ILE A 99 -9.99 -24.85 9.68
CA ILE A 99 -10.98 -25.50 10.55
C ILE A 99 -11.98 -24.49 11.13
N LYS A 100 -11.63 -23.21 11.19
CA LYS A 100 -12.48 -22.11 11.67
C LYS A 100 -12.52 -20.97 10.65
N ARG A 101 -13.72 -20.50 10.34
CA ARG A 101 -13.91 -19.22 9.63
C ARG A 101 -13.23 -18.11 10.42
N SER A 102 -12.57 -17.18 9.73
CA SER A 102 -12.01 -16.00 10.38
C SER A 102 -13.14 -15.07 10.81
N TRP A 103 -13.09 -14.57 12.05
CA TRP A 103 -14.06 -13.59 12.57
C TRP A 103 -14.18 -12.38 11.62
N HIS A 104 -13.05 -11.89 11.11
CA HIS A 104 -13.00 -10.69 10.29
C HIS A 104 -13.73 -10.79 8.96
N THR A 105 -13.90 -12.01 8.44
CA THR A 105 -14.60 -12.30 7.18
C THR A 105 -15.95 -12.99 7.41
N SER A 106 -16.36 -13.12 8.67
CA SER A 106 -17.61 -13.78 9.03
C SER A 106 -18.79 -12.82 9.07
N GLU A 107 -19.98 -13.34 8.80
CA GLU A 107 -21.23 -12.60 8.94
C GLU A 107 -21.47 -12.16 10.39
N ALA A 108 -21.01 -12.96 11.37
CA ALA A 108 -21.08 -12.65 12.80
C ALA A 108 -20.46 -11.27 13.15
N LYS A 109 -19.41 -10.85 12.45
CA LYS A 109 -18.82 -9.52 12.65
C LYS A 109 -19.74 -8.41 12.15
N THR A 110 -20.29 -8.56 10.94
CA THR A 110 -21.18 -7.56 10.34
C THR A 110 -22.42 -7.38 11.21
N LEU A 111 -23.04 -8.49 11.61
CA LEU A 111 -24.20 -8.49 12.48
C LEU A 111 -23.90 -7.90 13.86
N LEU A 112 -22.71 -8.16 14.42
CA LEU A 112 -22.33 -7.57 15.70
C LEU A 112 -22.16 -6.05 15.58
N GLN A 113 -21.60 -5.55 14.48
CA GLN A 113 -21.46 -4.12 14.27
C GLN A 113 -22.82 -3.43 14.21
N GLU A 114 -23.77 -4.02 13.48
CA GLU A 114 -25.17 -3.57 13.42
C GLU A 114 -25.84 -3.60 14.81
N ASP A 115 -25.68 -4.68 15.58
CA ASP A 115 -26.25 -4.77 16.94
C ASP A 115 -25.64 -3.71 17.88
N ILE A 116 -24.36 -3.37 17.71
CA ILE A 116 -23.72 -2.29 18.46
C ILE A 116 -24.21 -0.91 17.96
N ASP A 117 -24.40 -0.72 16.65
CA ASP A 117 -24.99 0.52 16.07
C ASP A 117 -26.41 0.75 16.55
N ASN A 118 -27.20 -0.33 16.65
CA ASN A 118 -28.55 -0.31 17.20
C ASN A 118 -28.59 -0.19 18.72
N GLY A 119 -27.44 -0.09 19.40
CA GLY A 119 -27.37 0.09 20.85
C GLY A 119 -27.77 -1.14 21.67
N VAL A 120 -27.86 -2.33 21.07
CA VAL A 120 -28.30 -3.57 21.76
C VAL A 120 -27.40 -3.91 22.96
N HIS A 121 -26.10 -3.60 22.83
CA HIS A 121 -25.12 -3.76 23.91
C HIS A 121 -25.29 -2.80 25.09
N LEU A 122 -26.10 -1.75 24.95
CA LEU A 122 -26.45 -0.79 26.00
C LEU A 122 -27.85 -1.01 26.56
N SER A 123 -28.67 -1.81 25.88
CA SER A 123 -30.01 -2.16 26.33
C SER A 123 -29.98 -2.79 27.72
N ILE A 124 -31.08 -2.61 28.44
CA ILE A 124 -31.29 -3.14 29.77
C ILE A 124 -32.07 -4.44 29.64
N ASP A 125 -31.62 -5.47 30.33
CA ASP A 125 -32.34 -6.73 30.46
C ASP A 125 -33.62 -6.50 31.30
N PRO A 126 -34.82 -6.82 30.78
CA PRO A 126 -36.08 -6.61 31.48
C PRO A 126 -36.19 -7.33 32.83
N GLU A 127 -35.51 -8.47 33.00
CA GLU A 127 -35.62 -9.29 34.22
C GLU A 127 -34.66 -8.83 35.32
N THR A 128 -33.45 -8.41 34.95
CA THR A 128 -32.39 -8.08 35.92
C THR A 128 -32.16 -6.58 36.10
N GLY A 129 -32.79 -5.74 35.29
CA GLY A 129 -32.63 -4.27 35.34
C GLY A 129 -31.19 -3.80 35.07
N THR A 130 -30.35 -4.68 34.52
CA THR A 130 -28.91 -4.44 34.27
C THR A 130 -28.63 -4.45 32.77
N LYS A 131 -27.52 -3.85 32.33
CA LYS A 131 -27.09 -3.92 30.92
C LYS A 131 -27.03 -5.37 30.44
N ILE A 132 -27.53 -5.63 29.24
CA ILE A 132 -27.55 -6.97 28.65
C ILE A 132 -26.13 -7.55 28.63
N GLU A 133 -25.98 -8.76 29.17
CA GLU A 133 -24.69 -9.43 29.15
C GLU A 133 -24.30 -9.87 27.73
N PRO A 134 -23.01 -9.84 27.37
CA PRO A 134 -22.51 -10.40 26.11
C PRO A 134 -22.95 -11.84 25.82
N LYS A 135 -23.26 -12.62 26.87
CA LYS A 135 -23.79 -13.99 26.75
C LYS A 135 -25.21 -14.02 26.19
N ALA A 136 -26.05 -13.07 26.59
CA ALA A 136 -27.41 -12.94 26.07
C ALA A 136 -27.37 -12.52 24.59
N ILE A 137 -26.52 -11.54 24.25
CA ILE A 137 -26.31 -11.11 22.85
C ILE A 137 -25.86 -12.29 21.98
N TYR A 138 -24.92 -13.09 22.47
CA TYR A 138 -24.42 -14.29 21.79
C TYR A 138 -25.52 -15.32 21.48
N GLN A 139 -26.58 -15.37 22.29
CA GLN A 139 -27.68 -16.32 22.09
C GLN A 139 -28.72 -15.84 21.08
N LEU A 140 -28.78 -14.53 20.79
CA LEU A 140 -29.77 -13.92 19.90
C LEU A 140 -29.71 -14.48 18.47
N ARG A 141 -28.50 -14.70 17.96
CA ARG A 141 -28.28 -15.05 16.56
C ARG A 141 -27.49 -16.36 16.43
N PRO A 142 -27.89 -17.28 15.53
CA PRO A 142 -27.16 -18.53 15.31
C PRO A 142 -25.75 -18.31 14.76
N GLU A 143 -25.52 -17.27 13.96
CA GLU A 143 -24.24 -16.93 13.33
C GLU A 143 -23.15 -16.64 14.37
N TYR A 144 -23.52 -16.09 15.53
CA TYR A 144 -22.59 -15.85 16.63
C TYR A 144 -22.01 -17.14 17.19
N ARG A 145 -22.79 -18.23 17.13
CA ARG A 145 -22.43 -19.54 17.70
C ARG A 145 -21.39 -20.30 16.87
N GLU A 146 -21.06 -19.83 15.67
CA GLU A 146 -19.91 -20.31 14.89
C GLU A 146 -18.58 -20.06 15.64
N PHE A 147 -18.56 -19.06 16.52
CA PHE A 147 -17.39 -18.68 17.30
C PHE A 147 -17.58 -19.06 18.76
N SER A 148 -16.49 -19.43 19.44
CA SER A 148 -16.57 -19.64 20.89
C SER A 148 -17.01 -18.36 21.61
N LEU A 149 -17.83 -18.50 22.65
CA LEU A 149 -18.30 -17.38 23.47
C LEU A 149 -17.17 -16.44 23.94
N LYS A 150 -15.98 -16.99 24.23
CA LYS A 150 -14.79 -16.20 24.60
C LYS A 150 -14.33 -15.27 23.49
N VAL A 151 -14.27 -15.77 22.25
CA VAL A 151 -13.89 -14.99 21.07
C VAL A 151 -14.92 -13.90 20.80
N PHE A 152 -16.21 -14.25 20.84
CA PHE A 152 -17.31 -13.31 20.63
C PHE A 152 -17.27 -12.15 21.65
N ARG A 153 -17.14 -12.46 22.94
CA ARG A 153 -17.01 -11.47 24.02
C ARG A 153 -15.87 -10.48 23.80
N ASN A 154 -14.70 -11.00 23.39
CA ASN A 154 -13.55 -10.14 23.11
C ASN A 154 -13.84 -9.15 21.98
N HIS A 155 -14.53 -9.58 20.92
CA HIS A 155 -14.87 -8.70 19.81
C HIS A 155 -15.92 -7.65 20.17
N ILE A 156 -16.88 -7.97 21.04
CA ILE A 156 -17.79 -6.96 21.62
C ILE A 156 -16.98 -5.86 22.31
N TYR A 157 -16.10 -6.23 23.25
CA TYR A 157 -15.32 -5.25 24.01
C TYR A 157 -14.39 -4.41 23.13
N GLN A 158 -13.77 -5.04 22.12
CA GLN A 158 -12.93 -4.33 21.16
C GLN A 158 -13.72 -3.29 20.37
N GLU A 159 -14.92 -3.64 19.92
CA GLU A 159 -15.74 -2.76 19.08
C GLU A 159 -16.31 -1.59 19.90
N VAL A 160 -16.78 -1.84 21.13
CA VAL A 160 -17.22 -0.77 22.05
C VAL A 160 -16.06 0.21 22.32
N LYS A 161 -14.90 -0.30 22.70
CA LYS A 161 -13.71 0.52 22.94
C LYS A 161 -13.27 1.30 21.70
N ARG A 162 -13.44 0.73 20.51
CA ARG A 162 -13.14 1.40 19.24
C ARG A 162 -14.04 2.62 19.04
N ARG A 163 -15.33 2.51 19.38
CA ARG A 163 -16.32 3.61 19.25
C ARG A 163 -16.11 4.71 20.26
N GLU A 164 -15.88 4.37 21.54
CA GLU A 164 -15.51 5.35 22.58
C GLU A 164 -14.28 6.19 22.18
N LYS A 165 -13.29 5.54 21.56
CA LYS A 165 -12.08 6.22 21.06
C LYS A 165 -12.36 7.12 19.84
N MET A 166 -13.38 6.82 19.03
CA MET A 166 -13.77 7.67 17.90
C MET A 166 -14.55 8.89 18.39
N GLU A 167 -15.46 8.69 19.34
CA GLU A 167 -16.27 9.75 19.95
C GLU A 167 -15.42 10.74 20.74
N SER A 168 -14.44 10.27 21.52
CA SER A 168 -13.52 11.14 22.30
C SER A 168 -12.53 11.97 21.46
N LYS A 169 -12.46 11.73 20.14
CA LYS A 169 -11.61 12.49 19.22
C LYS A 169 -12.36 13.60 18.48
N HIS A 170 -13.67 13.71 18.65
CA HIS A 170 -14.48 14.83 18.16
C HIS A 170 -14.77 15.79 19.31
#